data_AF-A0AA35W598-F1
#
_entry.id   AF-A0AA35W598-F1
#
_cell.length_a   1.000
_cell.length_b   1.000
_cell.length_c   1.000
_cell.angle_alpha   90.00
_cell.angle_beta   90.00
_cell.angle_gamma   90.00
#
_symmetry.space_group_name_H-M   'P 1'
#
loop_
_entity.id
_entity.type
_entity.pdbx_description
1 polymer ?
#
loop_
_entity_poly.entity_id
_entity_poly.type
_entity_poly.pdbx_seq_one_letter_code
_entity_poly.pdbx_strand_id
1 'polypeptide(L)'
;MLSAAFDILSELDSNTSSDSTDEYGAVFGTDNSSIGSPGACRAVFNSTTNSSEYKARYCNTAGTSVILLADILPTLIIKLTLPYFVNFVPYWIRIFASALFSALSFVLVGVSVSVPVVIVGVACASISSGLGEITFLSFTSHYHKSTISGWGSGTGAAGIGGALVYAGLRTFLSEKVTILLQLVVPIFLVLAYLFLLTKPSKLLPSQNSHSSSQAEDDKTRRIKFKFINREEARYFVSHMKYIPYLVKYMMPLYLVYVSEYMINQGLFELLYYKNTRLGTICLDQKDQYRWYQVVYQLGVFISRSSLFLVYIKWFWILPILQVINFVLLFLEAIYLVLPSFWITFFLVLYEGLLGGGVYVNTFYSITKQVPTAHREFSMGAASVADSFGITSAGIASIFIHNFICHNFVHGN
;
A
#
# COMPACT_ATOMS: atom_id res chain seq x y z
N MET A 1 0.46 8.00 3.19
CA MET A 1 0.95 7.71 4.55
C MET A 1 2.44 7.41 4.53
N LEU A 2 2.89 6.33 3.86
CA LEU A 2 4.32 5.95 3.80
C LEU A 2 5.27 7.10 3.42
N SER A 3 4.97 7.84 2.34
CA SER A 3 5.80 9.00 1.95
C SER A 3 5.84 10.10 3.01
N ALA A 4 4.72 10.34 3.70
CA ALA A 4 4.66 11.32 4.77
C ALA A 4 5.42 10.89 6.02
N ALA A 5 5.28 9.61 6.41
CA ALA A 5 6.03 9.04 7.52
C ALA A 5 7.53 9.08 7.25
N PHE A 6 7.96 8.76 6.03
CA PHE A 6 9.36 8.84 5.62
C PHE A 6 9.92 10.27 5.70
N ASP A 7 9.20 11.25 5.14
CA ASP A 7 9.60 12.65 5.18
C ASP A 7 9.70 13.17 6.63
N ILE A 8 8.73 12.85 7.48
CA ILE A 8 8.70 13.27 8.90
C ILE A 8 9.80 12.58 9.72
N LEU A 9 10.08 11.30 9.47
CA LEU A 9 11.18 10.60 10.15
C LEU A 9 12.54 11.20 9.75
N SER A 10 12.72 11.52 8.47
CA SER A 10 13.92 12.21 8.00
C SER A 10 14.10 13.58 8.67
N GLU A 11 13.01 14.33 8.90
CA GLU A 11 13.02 15.59 9.65
C GLU A 11 13.42 15.37 11.12
N LEU A 12 12.84 14.37 11.80
CA LEU A 12 13.16 14.05 13.21
C LEU A 12 14.61 13.61 13.41
N ASP A 13 15.16 12.80 12.49
CA ASP A 13 16.56 12.38 12.52
C ASP A 13 17.50 13.58 12.34
N SER A 14 17.15 14.51 11.43
CA SER A 14 17.95 15.72 11.21
C SER A 14 18.01 16.62 12.46
N ASN A 15 16.88 16.80 13.16
CA ASN A 15 16.81 17.60 14.38
C ASN A 15 17.57 16.94 15.56
N THR A 16 17.57 15.62 15.62
CA THR A 16 18.32 14.87 16.65
C THR A 16 19.83 14.97 16.40
N SER A 17 20.25 14.93 15.12
CA SER A 17 21.66 15.08 14.75
C SER A 17 22.20 16.48 15.05
N SER A 18 21.40 17.53 14.88
CA SER A 18 21.79 18.91 15.22
C SER A 18 21.95 19.16 16.73
N ASP A 19 21.26 18.41 17.59
CA ASP A 19 21.46 18.46 19.06
C ASP A 19 22.71 17.66 19.52
N SER A 20 23.30 16.86 18.63
CA SER A 20 24.49 16.04 18.90
C SER A 20 25.79 16.57 18.29
N THR A 21 25.75 17.70 17.59
CA THR A 21 26.91 18.34 16.96
C THR A 21 27.25 19.69 17.58
N ASP A 22 27.85 19.65 18.78
CA ASP A 22 28.76 20.70 19.26
C ASP A 22 30.25 20.26 19.19
N GLU A 23 30.54 19.10 18.59
CA GLU A 23 31.89 18.73 18.15
C GLU A 23 31.83 18.13 16.73
N TYR A 24 32.52 18.77 15.79
CA TYR A 24 32.59 18.55 14.32
C TYR A 24 31.67 19.42 13.43
N GLY A 25 32.10 20.68 13.26
CA GLY A 25 32.41 21.23 11.93
C GLY A 25 31.25 21.57 10.98
N ALA A 26 30.75 22.80 11.10
CA ALA A 26 29.91 23.47 10.13
C ALA A 26 30.54 23.57 8.72
N VAL A 27 29.78 23.21 7.67
CA VAL A 27 29.98 23.72 6.30
C VAL A 27 28.62 23.91 5.61
N PHE A 28 27.87 24.94 6.02
CA PHE A 28 26.84 25.55 5.17
C PHE A 28 27.43 26.83 4.58
N GLY A 29 27.85 26.77 3.32
CA GLY A 29 28.17 27.94 2.51
C GLY A 29 26.92 28.39 1.75
N THR A 30 26.35 29.52 2.16
CA THR A 30 25.44 30.31 1.32
C THR A 30 26.25 30.98 0.21
N ASP A 31 25.97 30.68 -1.06
CA ASP A 31 26.45 31.53 -2.15
C ASP A 31 25.34 31.83 -3.17
N ASN A 32 24.93 33.10 -3.16
CA ASN A 32 24.24 33.83 -4.21
C ASN A 32 25.29 34.27 -5.25
N SER A 33 25.29 33.75 -6.48
CA SER A 33 25.70 34.50 -7.68
C SER A 33 25.64 33.72 -9.01
N SER A 34 24.81 34.26 -9.91
CA SER A 34 24.98 34.47 -11.36
C SER A 34 25.49 33.37 -12.34
N ILE A 35 24.60 33.08 -13.31
CA ILE A 35 24.79 32.97 -14.77
C ILE A 35 25.78 31.89 -15.29
N GLY A 36 25.22 30.79 -15.80
CA GLY A 36 25.91 29.76 -16.59
C GLY A 36 24.95 29.05 -17.57
N SER A 37 25.48 28.67 -18.74
CA SER A 37 24.82 28.31 -20.01
C SER A 37 23.54 27.43 -19.99
N PRO A 38 22.62 27.62 -20.96
CA PRO A 38 21.36 26.88 -21.05
C PRO A 38 21.61 25.51 -21.67
N GLY A 39 21.91 24.49 -20.86
CA GLY A 39 22.05 23.15 -21.44
C GLY A 39 22.66 22.04 -20.60
N ALA A 40 23.15 22.29 -19.38
CA ALA A 40 23.70 21.25 -18.50
C ALA A 40 23.00 21.24 -17.14
N CYS A 41 22.53 20.07 -16.70
CA CYS A 41 22.11 19.88 -15.30
C CYS A 41 23.39 19.92 -14.47
N ARG A 42 23.66 21.03 -13.79
CA ARG A 42 24.90 21.18 -13.03
C ARG A 42 24.81 20.28 -11.79
N ALA A 43 25.71 19.30 -11.67
CA ALA A 43 25.91 18.57 -10.43
C ALA A 43 26.39 19.55 -9.36
N VAL A 44 25.65 19.68 -8.26
CA VAL A 44 26.13 20.33 -7.05
C VAL A 44 27.05 19.35 -6.35
N PHE A 45 28.32 19.28 -6.77
CA PHE A 45 29.44 18.76 -5.96
C PHE A 45 30.74 19.22 -6.62
N ASN A 46 31.34 20.28 -6.08
CA ASN A 46 32.72 20.64 -6.39
C ASN A 46 33.62 19.91 -5.37
N SER A 47 34.27 18.85 -5.82
CA SER A 47 35.46 18.31 -5.14
C SER A 47 36.40 17.81 -6.21
N THR A 48 37.40 18.63 -6.52
CA THR A 48 38.60 18.24 -7.25
C THR A 48 39.26 17.08 -6.51
N THR A 49 39.07 15.86 -7.00
CA THR A 49 40.04 14.77 -6.90
C THR A 49 39.76 13.77 -8.03
N ASN A 50 40.74 13.65 -8.92
CA ASN A 50 40.78 12.59 -9.93
C ASN A 50 40.91 11.24 -9.22
N SER A 51 39.82 10.50 -9.09
CA SER A 51 39.76 9.02 -9.08
C SER A 51 38.32 8.53 -8.91
N SER A 52 37.90 7.58 -9.76
CA SER A 52 36.66 6.77 -9.67
C SER A 52 35.29 7.49 -9.75
N GLU A 53 34.80 7.63 -10.99
CA GLU A 53 33.56 8.32 -11.38
C GLU A 53 32.22 7.61 -11.02
N TYR A 54 32.21 6.60 -10.12
CA TYR A 54 31.06 5.70 -9.92
C TYR A 54 30.71 5.32 -8.47
N LYS A 55 31.02 6.13 -7.45
CA LYS A 55 30.89 5.65 -6.06
C LYS A 55 30.32 6.65 -5.04
N ALA A 56 29.04 7.02 -5.20
CA ALA A 56 28.26 7.51 -4.08
C ALA A 56 26.82 6.97 -4.18
N ARG A 57 26.64 5.68 -3.90
CA ARG A 57 25.30 5.11 -3.63
C ARG A 57 24.97 5.47 -2.17
N TYR A 58 23.89 6.21 -1.94
CA TYR A 58 23.43 6.54 -0.59
C TYR A 58 22.57 5.39 -0.07
N CYS A 59 23.07 4.64 0.91
CA CYS A 59 22.33 3.59 1.59
C CYS A 59 21.61 4.18 2.80
N ASN A 60 20.28 4.19 2.78
CA ASN A 60 19.51 4.60 3.94
C ASN A 60 19.40 3.42 4.92
N THR A 61 19.65 3.66 6.20
CA THR A 61 19.61 2.65 7.26
C THR A 61 18.18 2.16 7.48
N ALA A 62 17.82 0.97 6.97
CA ALA A 62 16.72 0.08 7.37
C ALA A 62 15.28 0.64 7.59
N GLY A 63 15.08 1.95 7.54
CA GLY A 63 13.87 2.64 7.99
C GLY A 63 12.69 2.39 7.07
N THR A 64 12.89 2.42 5.74
CA THR A 64 11.82 2.23 4.75
C THR A 64 11.13 0.87 4.93
N SER A 65 11.90 -0.20 5.16
CA SER A 65 11.34 -1.54 5.36
C SER A 65 10.65 -1.71 6.73
N VAL A 66 11.17 -1.10 7.79
CA VAL A 66 10.53 -1.11 9.12
C VAL A 66 9.19 -0.39 9.09
N ILE A 67 9.13 0.78 8.43
CA ILE A 67 7.89 1.55 8.24
C ILE A 67 6.89 0.72 7.43
N LEU A 68 7.33 0.05 6.37
CA LEU A 68 6.46 -0.83 5.58
C LEU A 68 5.90 -1.99 6.41
N LEU A 69 6.72 -2.62 7.26
CA LEU A 69 6.25 -3.68 8.14
C LEU A 69 5.20 -3.17 9.14
N ALA A 70 5.40 -1.97 9.69
CA ALA A 70 4.40 -1.31 10.52
C ALA A 70 3.10 -0.98 9.74
N ASP A 71 3.21 -0.70 8.45
CA ASP A 71 2.08 -0.38 7.55
C ASP A 71 1.31 -1.61 7.07
N ILE A 72 1.90 -2.83 7.09
CA ILE A 72 1.23 -4.04 6.59
C ILE A 72 0.86 -5.08 7.66
N LEU A 73 1.65 -5.23 8.73
CA LEU A 73 1.42 -6.30 9.72
C LEU A 73 0.05 -6.20 10.41
N PRO A 74 -0.42 -5.01 10.85
CA PRO A 74 -1.77 -4.90 11.42
C PRO A 74 -2.86 -5.26 10.41
N THR A 75 -2.73 -4.85 9.14
CA THR A 75 -3.62 -5.25 8.04
C THR A 75 -3.65 -6.76 7.89
N LEU A 76 -2.49 -7.43 7.88
CA LEU A 76 -2.39 -8.88 7.75
C LEU A 76 -3.12 -9.59 8.89
N ILE A 77 -2.94 -9.14 10.15
CA ILE A 77 -3.64 -9.70 11.32
C ILE A 77 -5.16 -9.55 11.15
N ILE A 78 -5.63 -8.40 10.69
CA ILE A 78 -7.06 -8.15 10.47
C ILE A 78 -7.59 -9.02 9.33
N LYS A 79 -6.86 -9.18 8.22
CA LYS A 79 -7.22 -10.07 7.11
C LYS A 79 -7.23 -11.54 7.50
N LEU A 80 -6.35 -11.96 8.40
CA LEU A 80 -6.31 -13.32 8.94
C LEU A 80 -7.41 -13.61 9.96
N THR A 81 -8.03 -12.59 10.56
CA THR A 81 -9.00 -12.79 11.65
C THR A 81 -10.41 -12.40 11.25
N LEU A 82 -10.61 -11.21 10.69
CA LEU A 82 -11.92 -10.62 10.46
C LEU A 82 -12.85 -11.41 9.52
N PRO A 83 -12.39 -12.08 8.44
CA PRO A 83 -13.28 -12.88 7.58
C PRO A 83 -13.99 -14.00 8.34
N TYR A 84 -13.40 -14.51 9.43
CA TYR A 84 -13.98 -15.55 10.27
C TYR A 84 -15.05 -15.01 11.23
N PHE A 85 -14.98 -13.73 11.55
CA PHE A 85 -15.93 -13.02 12.41
C PHE A 85 -16.85 -12.08 11.61
N VAL A 86 -16.92 -12.27 10.28
CA VAL A 86 -17.56 -11.32 9.36
C VAL A 86 -19.09 -11.21 9.57
N ASN A 87 -19.72 -12.22 10.16
CA ASN A 87 -21.15 -12.23 10.44
C ASN A 87 -21.55 -11.55 11.76
N PHE A 88 -20.59 -11.28 12.65
CA PHE A 88 -20.89 -10.81 14.02
C PHE A 88 -20.73 -9.30 14.17
N VAL A 89 -19.77 -8.72 13.46
CA VAL A 89 -19.54 -7.28 13.49
C VAL A 89 -20.34 -6.64 12.36
N PRO A 90 -21.41 -5.88 12.62
CA PRO A 90 -22.17 -5.26 11.55
C PRO A 90 -21.30 -4.27 10.75
N TYR A 91 -21.61 -4.13 9.46
CA TYR A 91 -20.86 -3.30 8.51
C TYR A 91 -20.60 -1.87 9.01
N TRP A 92 -21.60 -1.24 9.62
CA TRP A 92 -21.45 0.12 10.13
C TRP A 92 -20.33 0.23 11.17
N ILE A 93 -20.22 -0.70 12.14
CA ILE A 93 -19.15 -0.68 13.15
C ILE A 93 -17.78 -0.74 12.48
N ARG A 94 -17.60 -1.61 11.47
CA ARG A 94 -16.33 -1.75 10.75
C ARG A 94 -15.94 -0.48 10.02
N ILE A 95 -16.91 0.16 9.36
CA ILE A 95 -16.69 1.38 8.57
C ILE A 95 -16.37 2.56 9.48
N PHE A 96 -17.14 2.75 10.56
CA PHE A 96 -16.85 3.80 11.55
C PHE A 96 -15.52 3.56 12.26
N ALA A 97 -15.18 2.31 12.60
CA ALA A 97 -13.88 1.97 13.15
C ALA A 97 -12.74 2.27 12.14
N SER A 98 -12.91 1.89 10.87
CA SER A 98 -11.95 2.21 9.80
C SER A 98 -11.73 3.72 9.66
N ALA A 99 -12.81 4.51 9.66
CA ALA A 99 -12.72 5.98 9.61
C ALA A 99 -12.04 6.56 10.85
N LEU A 100 -12.35 6.05 12.04
CA LEU A 100 -11.73 6.46 13.31
C LEU A 100 -10.22 6.20 13.32
N PHE A 101 -9.79 4.99 12.94
CA PHE A 101 -8.37 4.64 12.87
C PHE A 101 -7.64 5.44 11.77
N SER A 102 -8.30 5.76 10.65
CA SER A 102 -7.73 6.65 9.63
C SER A 102 -7.53 8.06 10.16
N ALA A 103 -8.52 8.62 10.87
CA ALA A 103 -8.39 9.94 11.48
C ALA A 103 -7.29 9.98 12.55
N LEU A 104 -7.28 8.97 13.43
CA LEU A 104 -6.26 8.83 14.47
C LEU A 104 -4.85 8.74 13.85
N SER A 105 -4.71 7.99 12.76
CA SER A 105 -3.44 7.89 12.03
C SER A 105 -2.93 9.24 11.54
N PHE A 106 -3.77 10.01 10.83
CA PHE A 106 -3.37 11.33 10.32
C PHE A 106 -3.04 12.31 11.44
N VAL A 107 -3.79 12.29 12.55
CA VAL A 107 -3.48 13.13 13.73
C VAL A 107 -2.14 12.72 14.34
N LEU A 108 -1.95 11.43 14.65
CA LEU A 108 -0.72 10.96 15.31
C LEU A 108 0.53 11.27 14.49
N VAL A 109 0.50 11.04 13.18
CA VAL A 109 1.64 11.36 12.30
C VAL A 109 1.80 12.88 12.14
N GLY A 110 0.70 13.64 12.03
CA GLY A 110 0.77 15.08 11.86
C GLY A 110 1.30 15.85 13.07
N VAL A 111 1.06 15.35 14.29
CA VAL A 111 1.52 15.99 15.53
C VAL A 111 2.74 15.29 16.14
N SER A 112 3.31 14.30 15.46
CA SER A 112 4.39 13.49 16.01
C SER A 112 5.64 14.34 16.29
N VAL A 113 6.23 14.08 17.46
CA VAL A 113 7.52 14.64 17.89
C VAL A 113 8.57 13.55 18.14
N SER A 114 8.21 12.28 17.94
CA SER A 114 9.10 11.14 18.16
C SER A 114 8.79 10.00 17.21
N VAL A 115 9.83 9.23 16.87
CA VAL A 115 9.75 8.07 15.97
C VAL A 115 8.68 7.04 16.38
N PRO A 116 8.53 6.66 17.66
CA PRO A 116 7.49 5.70 18.05
C PRO A 116 6.07 6.18 17.76
N VAL A 117 5.81 7.49 17.91
CA VAL A 117 4.48 8.06 17.63
C VAL A 117 4.15 7.98 16.14
N VAL A 118 5.13 8.22 15.27
CA VAL A 118 4.97 8.03 13.81
C VAL A 118 4.63 6.57 13.50
N ILE A 119 5.36 5.61 14.07
CA ILE A 119 5.14 4.18 13.85
C ILE A 119 3.74 3.75 14.31
N VAL A 120 3.28 4.23 15.47
CA VAL A 120 1.91 3.95 15.96
C VAL A 120 0.86 4.57 15.02
N GLY A 121 1.11 5.79 14.53
CA GLY A 121 0.26 6.43 13.52
C GLY A 121 0.17 5.62 12.22
N VAL A 122 1.30 5.12 11.71
CA VAL A 122 1.35 4.23 10.54
C VAL A 122 0.59 2.92 10.82
N ALA A 123 0.76 2.32 11.99
CA ALA A 123 0.02 1.12 12.38
C ALA A 123 -1.51 1.36 12.44
N CYS A 124 -1.95 2.55 12.87
CA CYS A 124 -3.36 2.94 12.79
C CYS A 124 -3.86 3.06 11.34
N ALA A 125 -3.03 3.56 10.41
CA ALA A 125 -3.37 3.56 8.98
C ALA A 125 -3.57 2.14 8.47
N SER A 126 -2.68 1.22 8.87
CA SER A 126 -2.77 -0.20 8.54
C SER A 126 -4.06 -0.82 9.07
N ILE A 127 -4.41 -0.59 10.35
CA ILE A 127 -5.67 -1.09 10.91
C ILE A 127 -6.87 -0.58 10.10
N SER A 128 -6.90 0.71 9.78
CA SER A 128 -7.96 1.32 8.98
C SER A 128 -8.07 0.69 7.59
N SER A 129 -6.94 0.50 6.90
CA SER A 129 -6.85 -0.10 5.56
C SER A 129 -7.36 -1.54 5.56
N GLY A 130 -6.87 -2.38 6.48
CA GLY A 130 -7.32 -3.77 6.60
C GLY A 130 -8.81 -3.90 6.93
N LEU A 131 -9.34 -3.08 7.85
CA LEU A 131 -10.77 -3.02 8.14
C LEU A 131 -11.57 -2.59 6.91
N GLY A 132 -11.15 -1.51 6.25
CA GLY A 132 -11.83 -0.93 5.11
C GLY A 132 -11.87 -1.90 3.92
N GLU A 133 -10.72 -2.44 3.54
CA GLU A 133 -10.62 -3.35 2.41
C GLU A 133 -11.47 -4.59 2.60
N ILE A 134 -11.30 -5.34 3.70
CA ILE A 134 -12.10 -6.55 3.93
C ILE A 134 -13.58 -6.21 3.92
N THR A 135 -13.97 -5.11 4.57
CA THR A 135 -15.37 -4.73 4.68
C THR A 135 -15.97 -4.42 3.31
N PHE A 136 -15.40 -3.47 2.56
CA PHE A 136 -15.97 -3.04 1.29
C PHE A 136 -15.79 -4.09 0.18
N LEU A 137 -14.64 -4.77 0.13
CA LEU A 137 -14.40 -5.85 -0.83
C LEU A 137 -15.39 -7.00 -0.62
N SER A 138 -15.60 -7.42 0.63
CA SER A 138 -16.62 -8.43 0.97
C SER A 138 -18.02 -7.91 0.66
N PHE A 139 -18.30 -6.63 0.93
CA PHE A 139 -19.58 -6.00 0.65
C PHE A 139 -19.94 -6.02 -0.84
N THR A 140 -18.94 -5.93 -1.74
CA THR A 140 -19.17 -6.05 -3.20
C THR A 140 -19.87 -7.35 -3.60
N SER A 141 -19.74 -8.42 -2.79
CA SER A 141 -20.39 -9.71 -3.05
C SER A 141 -21.92 -9.63 -3.03
N HIS A 142 -22.50 -8.61 -2.38
CA HIS A 142 -23.94 -8.36 -2.33
C HIS A 142 -24.47 -7.53 -3.51
N TYR A 143 -23.59 -6.89 -4.28
CA TYR A 143 -23.95 -6.06 -5.42
C TYR A 143 -23.76 -6.79 -6.76
N HIS A 144 -24.02 -6.09 -7.86
CA HIS A 144 -23.78 -6.61 -9.19
C HIS A 144 -22.29 -6.91 -9.40
N LYS A 145 -21.97 -7.91 -10.22
CA LYS A 145 -20.58 -8.36 -10.46
C LYS A 145 -19.68 -7.25 -11.02
N SER A 146 -20.24 -6.21 -11.63
CA SER A 146 -19.48 -5.04 -12.11
C SER A 146 -18.98 -4.13 -10.98
N THR A 147 -19.53 -4.24 -9.76
CA THR A 147 -19.11 -3.43 -8.60
C THR A 147 -17.64 -3.65 -8.24
N ILE A 148 -17.09 -4.85 -8.48
CA ILE A 148 -15.66 -5.11 -8.25
C ILE A 148 -14.75 -4.28 -9.17
N SER A 149 -15.24 -3.94 -10.37
CA SER A 149 -14.52 -3.06 -11.29
C SER A 149 -14.52 -1.62 -10.79
N GLY A 150 -15.66 -1.15 -10.24
CA GLY A 150 -15.74 0.16 -9.56
C GLY A 150 -14.85 0.23 -8.32
N TRP A 151 -14.83 -0.82 -7.50
CA TRP A 151 -13.92 -0.96 -6.36
C TRP A 151 -12.44 -0.92 -6.79
N GLY A 152 -12.08 -1.73 -7.78
CA GLY A 152 -10.71 -1.78 -8.32
C GLY A 152 -10.28 -0.42 -8.87
N SER A 153 -11.11 0.22 -9.70
CA SER A 153 -10.83 1.54 -10.26
C SER A 153 -10.71 2.61 -9.18
N GLY A 154 -11.62 2.65 -8.20
CA GLY A 154 -11.61 3.62 -7.10
C GLY A 154 -10.36 3.50 -6.22
N THR A 155 -9.95 2.28 -5.89
CA THR A 155 -8.71 2.04 -5.12
C THR A 155 -7.45 2.40 -5.90
N GLY A 156 -7.41 2.15 -7.22
CA GLY A 156 -6.33 2.64 -8.09
C GLY A 156 -6.29 4.17 -8.18
N ALA A 157 -7.45 4.82 -8.32
CA ALA A 157 -7.57 6.27 -8.35
C ALA A 157 -7.12 6.91 -7.03
N ALA A 158 -7.43 6.27 -5.89
CA ALA A 158 -6.97 6.71 -4.58
C ALA A 158 -5.43 6.67 -4.46
N GLY A 159 -4.76 5.71 -5.09
CA GLY A 159 -3.29 5.64 -5.15
C GLY A 159 -2.68 6.85 -5.86
N ILE A 160 -3.17 7.16 -7.07
CA ILE A 160 -2.74 8.36 -7.83
C ILE A 160 -3.11 9.64 -7.07
N GLY A 161 -4.37 9.76 -6.66
CA GLY A 161 -4.90 10.95 -5.99
C GLY A 161 -4.15 11.23 -4.69
N GLY A 162 -3.91 10.22 -3.87
CA GLY A 162 -3.11 10.36 -2.64
C GLY A 162 -1.68 10.80 -2.91
N ALA A 163 -1.02 10.21 -3.91
CA ALA A 163 0.35 10.58 -4.29
C ALA A 163 0.43 12.02 -4.82
N LEU A 164 -0.44 12.39 -5.76
CA LEU A 164 -0.48 13.73 -6.37
C LEU A 164 -0.89 14.81 -5.37
N VAL A 165 -1.90 14.56 -4.54
CA VAL A 165 -2.33 15.52 -3.51
C VAL A 165 -1.20 15.74 -2.50
N TYR A 166 -0.54 14.68 -2.05
CA TYR A 166 0.59 14.83 -1.13
C TYR A 166 1.75 15.59 -1.78
N ALA A 167 2.19 15.18 -2.97
CA ALA A 167 3.29 15.84 -3.68
C ALA A 167 2.98 17.31 -4.00
N GLY A 168 1.76 17.62 -4.44
CA GLY A 168 1.33 18.98 -4.78
C GLY A 168 1.15 19.88 -3.57
N LEU A 169 0.66 19.36 -2.44
CA LEU A 169 0.56 20.16 -1.20
C LEU A 169 1.95 20.44 -0.60
N ARG A 170 2.89 19.50 -0.74
CA ARG A 170 4.26 19.65 -0.24
C ARG A 170 5.07 20.77 -0.89
N THR A 171 4.65 21.28 -2.05
CA THR A 171 5.31 22.45 -2.65
C THR A 171 5.02 23.76 -1.92
N PHE A 172 3.96 23.79 -1.09
CA PHE A 172 3.51 25.00 -0.40
C PHE A 172 3.40 24.83 1.12
N LEU A 173 3.28 23.60 1.62
CA LEU A 173 2.99 23.29 3.02
C LEU A 173 4.04 22.33 3.61
N SER A 174 4.20 22.40 4.93
CA SER A 174 5.01 21.42 5.68
C SER A 174 4.39 20.03 5.62
N GLU A 175 5.21 19.02 5.89
CA GLU A 175 4.89 17.60 5.95
C GLU A 175 3.72 17.35 6.91
N LYS A 176 3.81 17.96 8.11
CA LYS A 176 2.85 17.85 9.20
C LYS A 176 1.50 18.47 8.88
N VAL A 177 1.48 19.66 8.28
CA VAL A 177 0.22 20.30 7.85
C VAL A 177 -0.41 19.51 6.71
N THR A 178 0.41 19.06 5.75
CA THR A 178 -0.07 18.30 4.59
C THR A 178 -0.78 17.01 5.00
N ILE A 179 -0.24 16.26 5.96
CA ILE A 179 -0.87 15.01 6.41
C ILE A 179 -2.13 15.28 7.24
N LEU A 180 -2.19 16.36 8.03
CA LEU A 180 -3.39 16.74 8.78
C LEU A 180 -4.55 17.14 7.88
N LEU A 181 -4.28 17.78 6.73
CA LEU A 181 -5.33 18.10 5.75
C LEU A 181 -6.01 16.84 5.17
N GLN A 182 -5.36 15.68 5.24
CA GLN A 182 -5.95 14.40 4.81
C GLN A 182 -7.06 13.89 5.75
N LEU A 183 -7.31 14.55 6.89
CA LEU A 183 -8.48 14.28 7.74
C LEU A 183 -9.82 14.42 7.01
N VAL A 184 -9.84 15.12 5.88
CA VAL A 184 -11.01 15.18 5.01
C VAL A 184 -11.41 13.80 4.47
N VAL A 185 -10.47 12.87 4.29
CA VAL A 185 -10.70 11.53 3.71
C VAL A 185 -11.60 10.66 4.59
N PRO A 186 -11.34 10.44 5.89
CA PRO A 186 -12.24 9.65 6.74
C PRO A 186 -13.62 10.30 6.92
N ILE A 187 -13.71 11.64 6.86
CA ILE A 187 -15.00 12.34 6.86
C ILE A 187 -15.79 12.01 5.60
N PHE A 188 -15.16 12.13 4.42
CA PHE A 188 -15.77 11.75 3.15
C PHE A 188 -16.19 10.28 3.12
N LEU A 189 -15.39 9.37 3.69
CA LEU A 189 -15.72 7.95 3.79
C LEU A 189 -17.05 7.73 4.56
N VAL A 190 -17.20 8.38 5.71
CA VAL A 190 -18.43 8.28 6.52
C VAL A 190 -19.62 8.90 5.80
N LEU A 191 -19.45 10.07 5.18
CA LEU A 191 -20.52 10.73 4.42
C LEU A 191 -20.95 9.88 3.22
N ALA A 192 -20.01 9.31 2.48
CA ALA A 192 -20.30 8.42 1.37
C ALA A 192 -21.05 7.17 1.83
N TYR A 193 -20.65 6.59 2.97
CA TYR A 193 -21.37 5.45 3.55
C TYR A 193 -22.81 5.79 3.95
N LEU A 194 -23.03 6.94 4.59
CA LEU A 194 -24.35 7.32 5.12
C LEU A 194 -25.32 7.79 4.03
N PHE A 195 -24.82 8.55 3.05
CA PHE A 195 -25.68 9.25 2.09
C PHE A 195 -25.61 8.72 0.66
N LEU A 196 -24.48 8.13 0.25
CA LEU A 196 -24.27 7.69 -1.14
C LEU A 196 -24.46 6.18 -1.31
N LEU A 197 -24.07 5.37 -0.31
CA LEU A 197 -24.09 3.92 -0.40
C LEU A 197 -25.51 3.37 -0.24
N THR A 198 -26.04 2.77 -1.30
CA THR A 198 -27.38 2.17 -1.32
C THR A 198 -27.38 0.86 -0.53
N LYS A 199 -28.34 0.67 0.39
CA LYS A 199 -28.47 -0.59 1.13
C LYS A 199 -28.80 -1.75 0.17
N PRO A 200 -28.05 -2.87 0.18
CA PRO A 200 -28.30 -3.96 -0.74
C PRO A 200 -29.61 -4.68 -0.40
N SER A 201 -30.42 -4.99 -1.40
CA SER A 201 -31.77 -5.55 -1.26
C SER A 201 -31.82 -6.87 -0.48
N LYS A 202 -30.71 -7.62 -0.43
CA LYS A 202 -30.58 -8.90 0.27
C LYS A 202 -30.37 -8.79 1.78
N LEU A 203 -30.10 -7.59 2.30
CA LEU A 203 -29.99 -7.31 3.74
C LEU A 203 -31.28 -6.69 4.31
N LEU A 204 -32.32 -6.52 3.49
CA LEU A 204 -33.64 -6.12 3.97
C LEU A 204 -34.26 -7.29 4.73
N PRO A 205 -34.63 -7.12 6.01
CA PRO A 205 -35.32 -8.16 6.74
C PRO A 205 -36.65 -8.49 6.03
N SER A 206 -36.92 -9.78 5.82
CA SER A 206 -38.28 -10.23 5.59
C SER A 206 -39.09 -9.84 6.83
N GLN A 207 -39.90 -8.79 6.71
CA GLN A 207 -40.91 -8.45 7.71
C GLN A 207 -41.89 -9.62 7.80
N ASN A 208 -41.65 -10.55 8.70
CA ASN A 208 -42.70 -11.40 9.24
C ASN A 208 -42.33 -11.93 10.63
N SER A 209 -43.33 -11.82 11.51
CA SER A 209 -43.58 -12.57 12.74
C SER A 209 -42.84 -12.22 14.05
N HIS A 210 -43.63 -11.54 14.89
CA HIS A 210 -43.97 -11.86 16.28
C HIS A 210 -43.11 -11.37 17.45
N SER A 211 -43.66 -10.32 18.06
CA SER A 211 -43.68 -9.99 19.49
C SER A 211 -43.87 -11.22 20.39
N SER A 212 -42.98 -11.40 21.38
CA SER A 212 -43.31 -12.04 22.68
C SER A 212 -42.25 -11.70 23.75
N SER A 213 -42.70 -10.93 24.75
CA SER A 213 -42.45 -11.06 26.20
C SER A 213 -41.03 -11.09 26.79
N GLN A 214 -40.78 -10.05 27.60
CA GLN A 214 -39.65 -9.88 28.52
C GLN A 214 -39.88 -10.65 29.83
N ALA A 215 -39.46 -11.92 29.93
CA ALA A 215 -39.29 -12.63 31.22
C ALA A 215 -38.52 -13.97 31.14
N GLU A 216 -37.60 -14.14 30.18
CA GLU A 216 -36.91 -15.43 29.95
C GLU A 216 -35.38 -15.27 29.79
N ASP A 217 -34.78 -14.33 30.52
CA ASP A 217 -33.58 -13.63 30.04
C ASP A 217 -32.20 -14.28 30.33
N ASP A 218 -32.14 -15.42 31.03
CA ASP A 218 -30.83 -16.03 31.36
C ASP A 218 -30.64 -17.42 30.74
N LYS A 219 -31.68 -18.25 30.73
CA LYS A 219 -31.65 -19.58 30.11
C LYS A 219 -31.70 -19.48 28.59
N THR A 220 -32.57 -18.62 28.06
CA THR A 220 -32.68 -18.33 26.64
C THR A 220 -31.43 -17.62 26.13
N ARG A 221 -30.81 -16.74 26.94
CA ARG A 221 -29.53 -16.10 26.61
C ARG A 221 -28.36 -17.08 26.57
N ARG A 222 -28.25 -18.01 27.52
CA ARG A 222 -27.24 -19.09 27.50
C ARG A 222 -27.45 -20.07 26.34
N ILE A 223 -28.69 -20.41 26.03
CA ILE A 223 -29.03 -21.28 24.88
C ILE A 223 -28.68 -20.56 23.58
N LYS A 224 -29.06 -19.29 23.44
CA LYS A 224 -28.73 -18.45 22.29
C LYS A 224 -27.22 -18.30 22.13
N PHE A 225 -26.48 -18.06 23.21
CA PHE A 225 -25.02 -17.99 23.20
C PHE A 225 -24.34 -19.31 22.83
N LYS A 226 -24.80 -20.45 23.38
CA LYS A 226 -24.30 -21.78 22.98
C LYS A 226 -24.63 -22.11 21.54
N PHE A 227 -25.82 -21.73 21.07
CA PHE A 227 -26.26 -21.93 19.70
C PHE A 227 -25.43 -21.10 18.72
N ILE A 228 -25.22 -19.81 19.05
CA ILE A 228 -24.31 -18.89 18.36
C ILE A 228 -22.93 -19.55 18.27
N ASN A 229 -22.27 -19.87 19.39
CA ASN A 229 -20.93 -20.51 19.41
C ASN A 229 -20.84 -21.77 18.52
N ARG A 230 -21.90 -22.59 18.47
CA ARG A 230 -21.94 -23.80 17.63
C ARG A 230 -22.14 -23.50 16.15
N GLU A 231 -22.86 -22.44 15.81
CA GLU A 231 -22.94 -21.94 14.44
C GLU A 231 -21.65 -21.24 14.00
N GLU A 232 -20.98 -20.47 14.86
CA GLU A 232 -19.68 -19.86 14.53
C GLU A 232 -18.63 -20.93 14.29
N ALA A 233 -18.53 -21.93 15.17
CA ALA A 233 -17.59 -23.04 14.97
C ALA A 233 -17.87 -23.81 13.67
N ARG A 234 -19.15 -24.00 13.31
CA ARG A 234 -19.53 -24.64 12.03
C ARG A 234 -19.23 -23.75 10.83
N TYR A 235 -19.49 -22.45 10.92
CA TYR A 235 -19.14 -21.46 9.90
C TYR A 235 -17.62 -21.43 9.69
N PHE A 236 -16.85 -21.33 10.77
CA PHE A 236 -15.40 -21.35 10.78
C PHE A 236 -14.83 -22.62 10.12
N VAL A 237 -15.25 -23.81 10.60
CA VAL A 237 -14.75 -25.09 10.09
C VAL A 237 -15.14 -25.32 8.63
N SER A 238 -16.37 -24.96 8.23
CA SER A 238 -16.82 -25.13 6.85
C SER A 238 -16.06 -24.22 5.87
N HIS A 239 -15.77 -22.98 6.27
CA HIS A 239 -15.03 -22.03 5.43
C HIS A 239 -13.53 -22.30 5.40
N MET A 240 -12.92 -22.79 6.50
CA MET A 240 -11.54 -23.25 6.48
C MET A 240 -11.32 -24.41 5.50
N LYS A 241 -12.25 -25.35 5.41
CA LYS A 241 -12.21 -26.44 4.41
C LYS A 241 -12.27 -25.93 2.97
N TYR A 242 -12.72 -24.68 2.76
CA TYR A 242 -12.81 -24.07 1.44
C TYR A 242 -11.51 -23.37 1.00
N ILE A 243 -10.59 -23.06 1.93
CA ILE A 243 -9.32 -22.36 1.65
C ILE A 243 -8.47 -23.07 0.57
N PRO A 244 -8.30 -24.42 0.57
CA PRO A 244 -7.53 -25.10 -0.48
C PRO A 244 -8.04 -24.82 -1.90
N TYR A 245 -9.36 -24.64 -2.07
CA TYR A 245 -9.96 -24.30 -3.36
C TYR A 245 -9.69 -22.84 -3.78
N LEU A 246 -9.35 -21.97 -2.83
CA LEU A 246 -8.99 -20.58 -3.06
C LEU A 246 -7.52 -20.38 -3.41
N VAL A 247 -6.65 -21.38 -3.15
CA VAL A 247 -5.21 -21.31 -3.45
C VAL A 247 -4.94 -20.94 -4.91
N LYS A 248 -5.77 -21.41 -5.84
CA LYS A 248 -5.65 -21.06 -7.28
C LYS A 248 -5.81 -19.56 -7.58
N TYR A 249 -6.43 -18.81 -6.67
CA TYR A 249 -6.58 -17.35 -6.72
C TYR A 249 -5.54 -16.64 -5.85
N MET A 250 -5.23 -17.23 -4.69
CA MET A 250 -4.30 -16.67 -3.72
C MET A 250 -2.85 -16.70 -4.21
N MET A 251 -2.40 -17.80 -4.85
CA MET A 251 -1.00 -17.94 -5.27
C MET A 251 -0.57 -16.90 -6.31
N PRO A 252 -1.34 -16.62 -7.38
CA PRO A 252 -1.01 -15.54 -8.31
C PRO A 252 -0.93 -14.17 -7.63
N LEU A 253 -1.87 -13.91 -6.71
CA LEU A 253 -1.92 -12.65 -5.97
C LEU A 253 -0.71 -12.53 -5.02
N TYR A 254 -0.35 -13.60 -4.32
CA TYR A 254 0.86 -13.63 -3.50
C TYR A 254 2.12 -13.35 -4.33
N LEU A 255 2.32 -14.09 -5.43
CA LEU A 255 3.54 -13.99 -6.24
C LEU A 255 3.72 -12.60 -6.88
N VAL A 256 2.64 -12.01 -7.39
CA VAL A 256 2.71 -10.66 -7.98
C VAL A 256 3.07 -9.62 -6.91
N TYR A 257 2.43 -9.69 -5.73
CA TYR A 257 2.63 -8.70 -4.66
C TYR A 257 3.99 -8.82 -3.99
N VAL A 258 4.54 -10.04 -3.84
CA VAL A 258 5.94 -10.20 -3.40
C VAL A 258 6.88 -9.48 -4.35
N SER A 259 6.78 -9.77 -5.64
CA SER A 259 7.70 -9.24 -6.65
C SER A 259 7.55 -7.73 -6.81
N GLU A 260 6.31 -7.23 -6.88
CA GLU A 260 5.96 -5.82 -6.90
C GLU A 260 6.53 -5.05 -5.72
N TYR A 261 6.31 -5.51 -4.48
CA TYR A 261 6.79 -4.76 -3.32
C TYR A 261 8.29 -4.89 -3.10
N MET A 262 8.94 -5.95 -3.58
CA MET A 262 10.40 -6.03 -3.64
C MET A 262 10.98 -4.99 -4.58
N ILE A 263 10.33 -4.71 -5.71
CA ILE A 263 10.73 -3.62 -6.61
C ILE A 263 10.53 -2.27 -5.91
N ASN A 264 9.30 -1.99 -5.44
CA ASN A 264 8.94 -0.70 -4.84
C ASN A 264 9.79 -0.32 -3.63
N GLN A 265 10.10 -1.28 -2.76
CA GLN A 265 10.69 -1.04 -1.44
C GLN A 265 12.17 -1.47 -1.37
N GLY A 266 12.59 -2.38 -2.24
CA GLY A 266 13.97 -2.87 -2.28
C GLY A 266 14.82 -2.20 -3.36
N LEU A 267 14.24 -1.79 -4.48
CA LEU A 267 15.02 -1.39 -5.68
C LEU A 267 14.86 0.07 -6.09
N PHE A 268 13.69 0.69 -5.94
CA PHE A 268 13.46 2.05 -6.44
C PHE A 268 14.46 3.10 -5.93
N GLU A 269 14.85 3.04 -4.66
CA GLU A 269 15.83 3.97 -4.09
C GLU A 269 17.23 3.82 -4.73
N LEU A 270 17.54 2.64 -5.27
CA LEU A 270 18.82 2.28 -5.88
C LEU A 270 18.88 2.60 -7.39
N LEU A 271 17.72 2.73 -8.04
CA LEU A 271 17.62 2.99 -9.48
C LEU A 271 17.79 4.49 -9.78
N TYR A 272 19.05 4.93 -9.95
CA TYR A 272 19.37 6.34 -10.21
C TYR A 272 20.12 6.55 -11.53
N TYR A 273 19.64 7.51 -12.33
CA TYR A 273 20.27 7.92 -13.58
C TYR A 273 20.71 9.38 -13.52
N LYS A 274 22.03 9.62 -13.64
CA LYS A 274 22.61 10.97 -13.69
C LYS A 274 22.14 11.71 -14.95
N ASN A 275 22.03 13.05 -14.85
CA ASN A 275 21.69 13.94 -15.98
C ASN A 275 20.30 13.71 -16.62
N THR A 276 19.36 13.15 -15.87
CA THR A 276 17.99 12.93 -16.36
C THR A 276 17.20 14.24 -16.39
N ARG A 277 16.49 14.48 -17.50
CA ARG A 277 15.63 15.65 -17.71
C ARG A 277 14.19 15.28 -17.96
N LEU A 278 13.29 16.04 -17.36
CA LEU A 278 11.87 16.07 -17.67
C LEU A 278 11.50 17.49 -18.11
N GLY A 279 11.47 17.72 -19.43
CA GLY A 279 11.32 19.07 -19.98
C GLY A 279 12.51 19.97 -19.60
N THR A 280 12.23 21.09 -18.91
CA THR A 280 13.25 22.03 -18.43
C THR A 280 13.81 21.68 -17.05
N ILE A 281 13.27 20.66 -16.38
CA ILE A 281 13.61 20.31 -14.99
C ILE A 281 14.64 19.18 -14.98
N CYS A 282 15.70 19.36 -14.17
CA CYS A 282 16.67 18.31 -13.86
C CYS A 282 16.17 17.48 -12.69
N LEU A 283 16.11 16.16 -12.88
CA LEU A 283 15.58 15.23 -11.88
C LEU A 283 16.70 14.72 -10.98
N ASP A 284 16.68 15.12 -9.71
CA ASP A 284 17.55 14.55 -8.69
C ASP A 284 17.05 13.17 -8.23
N GLN A 285 17.86 12.42 -7.45
CA GLN A 285 17.54 11.05 -7.04
C GLN A 285 16.19 10.96 -6.30
N LYS A 286 15.92 11.91 -5.39
CA LYS A 286 14.64 11.97 -4.66
C LYS A 286 13.46 12.20 -5.58
N ASP A 287 13.65 12.99 -6.64
CA ASP A 287 12.58 13.27 -7.61
C ASP A 287 12.33 12.06 -8.51
N GLN A 288 13.38 11.36 -8.96
CA GLN A 288 13.25 10.13 -9.73
C GLN A 288 12.46 9.06 -8.95
N TYR A 289 12.78 8.86 -7.67
CA TYR A 289 12.04 7.97 -6.77
C TYR A 289 10.55 8.32 -6.70
N ARG A 290 10.22 9.61 -6.51
CA ARG A 290 8.82 10.08 -6.46
C ARG A 290 8.10 9.84 -7.79
N TRP A 291 8.77 10.06 -8.93
CA TRP A 291 8.19 9.80 -10.24
C TRP A 291 7.97 8.31 -10.52
N TYR A 292 8.86 7.42 -10.05
CA TYR A 292 8.62 5.98 -10.09
C TYR A 292 7.35 5.60 -9.31
N GLN A 293 7.17 6.15 -8.11
CA GLN A 293 5.94 5.92 -7.33
C GLN A 293 4.67 6.39 -8.08
N VAL A 294 4.72 7.56 -8.73
CA VAL A 294 3.59 8.09 -9.51
C VAL A 294 3.27 7.21 -10.72
N VAL A 295 4.28 6.84 -11.52
CA VAL A 295 4.06 6.04 -12.73
C VAL A 295 3.64 4.60 -12.40
N TYR A 296 4.15 4.04 -11.31
CA TYR A 296 3.68 2.78 -10.74
C TYR A 296 2.17 2.85 -10.44
N GLN A 297 1.73 3.87 -9.69
CA GLN A 297 0.30 4.05 -9.36
C GLN A 297 -0.56 4.30 -10.60
N LEU A 298 -0.01 4.96 -11.62
CA LEU A 298 -0.67 5.11 -12.92
C LEU A 298 -0.93 3.75 -13.59
N GLY A 299 0.06 2.86 -13.59
CA GLY A 299 -0.09 1.49 -14.10
C GLY A 299 -1.14 0.71 -13.31
N VAL A 300 -1.14 0.80 -11.99
CA VAL A 300 -2.15 0.17 -11.13
C VAL A 300 -3.55 0.68 -11.48
N PHE A 301 -3.73 1.99 -11.60
CA PHE A 301 -5.04 2.55 -11.94
C PHE A 301 -5.55 2.11 -13.32
N ILE A 302 -4.69 2.14 -14.34
CA ILE A 302 -5.05 1.71 -15.70
C ILE A 302 -5.48 0.24 -15.69
N SER A 303 -4.67 -0.63 -15.10
CA SER A 303 -4.96 -2.07 -15.07
C SER A 303 -6.20 -2.41 -14.24
N ARG A 304 -6.42 -1.76 -13.09
CA ARG A 304 -7.62 -1.98 -12.28
C ARG A 304 -8.89 -1.50 -12.98
N SER A 305 -8.80 -0.38 -13.71
CA SER A 305 -9.92 0.18 -14.48
C SER A 305 -10.22 -0.60 -15.76
N SER A 306 -9.22 -1.33 -16.29
CA SER A 306 -9.34 -2.10 -17.53
C SER A 306 -10.38 -3.21 -17.46
N LEU A 307 -10.80 -3.66 -16.28
CA LEU A 307 -11.76 -4.76 -16.12
C LEU A 307 -13.13 -4.46 -16.76
N PHE A 308 -13.51 -3.18 -16.91
CA PHE A 308 -14.70 -2.79 -17.67
C PHE A 308 -14.58 -3.12 -19.17
N LEU A 309 -13.37 -3.19 -19.70
CA LEU A 309 -13.06 -3.38 -21.11
C LEU A 309 -12.56 -4.80 -21.41
N VAL A 310 -11.64 -5.32 -20.59
CA VAL A 310 -10.89 -6.56 -20.83
C VAL A 310 -10.89 -7.42 -19.58
N TYR A 311 -11.35 -8.66 -19.73
CA TYR A 311 -11.25 -9.71 -18.70
C TYR A 311 -10.22 -10.76 -19.10
N ILE A 312 -9.16 -10.90 -18.29
CA ILE A 312 -8.07 -11.86 -18.50
C ILE A 312 -8.41 -13.15 -17.77
N LYS A 313 -8.84 -14.18 -18.51
CA LYS A 313 -9.19 -15.50 -17.95
C LYS A 313 -7.97 -16.22 -17.34
N TRP A 314 -6.80 -16.03 -17.95
CA TRP A 314 -5.57 -16.72 -17.55
C TRP A 314 -4.58 -15.74 -16.90
N PHE A 315 -4.99 -15.18 -15.76
CA PHE A 315 -4.21 -14.17 -15.02
C PHE A 315 -2.92 -14.72 -14.38
N TRP A 316 -2.65 -16.03 -14.46
CA TRP A 316 -1.40 -16.67 -14.02
C TRP A 316 -0.18 -16.27 -14.82
N ILE A 317 -0.35 -15.76 -16.05
CA ILE A 317 0.77 -15.26 -16.85
C ILE A 317 1.36 -13.96 -16.26
N LEU A 318 0.52 -13.13 -15.64
CA LEU A 318 0.90 -11.84 -15.11
C LEU A 318 1.91 -11.90 -13.94
N PRO A 319 1.75 -12.74 -12.90
CA PRO A 319 2.77 -12.87 -11.86
C PRO A 319 4.09 -13.44 -12.39
N ILE A 320 4.07 -14.31 -13.40
CA ILE A 320 5.30 -14.82 -14.03
C ILE A 320 6.05 -13.67 -14.70
N LEU A 321 5.33 -12.85 -15.47
CA LEU A 321 5.90 -11.64 -16.09
C LEU A 321 6.40 -10.66 -15.03
N GLN A 322 5.73 -10.56 -13.88
CA GLN A 322 6.15 -9.69 -12.78
C GLN A 322 7.45 -10.17 -12.14
N VAL A 323 7.60 -11.48 -11.92
CA VAL A 323 8.86 -12.06 -11.41
C VAL A 323 10.00 -11.79 -12.39
N ILE A 324 9.76 -11.93 -13.70
CA ILE A 324 10.75 -11.59 -14.73
C ILE A 324 11.11 -10.10 -14.65
N ASN A 325 10.12 -9.22 -14.53
CA ASN A 325 10.34 -7.78 -14.38
C ASN A 325 11.17 -7.44 -13.13
N PHE A 326 10.88 -8.09 -12.00
CA PHE A 326 11.68 -7.96 -10.78
C PHE A 326 13.12 -8.39 -11.00
N VAL A 327 13.37 -9.54 -11.61
CA VAL A 327 14.74 -10.01 -11.89
C VAL A 327 15.49 -9.02 -12.79
N LEU A 328 14.82 -8.48 -13.82
CA LEU A 328 15.42 -7.47 -14.70
C LEU A 328 15.80 -6.19 -13.94
N LEU A 329 14.89 -5.64 -13.13
CA LEU A 329 15.16 -4.43 -12.34
C LEU A 329 16.16 -4.68 -11.20
N PHE A 330 16.21 -5.91 -10.66
CA PHE A 330 17.20 -6.31 -9.66
C PHE A 330 18.61 -6.35 -10.27
N LEU A 331 18.75 -6.96 -11.45
CA LEU A 331 19.99 -6.94 -12.20
C LEU A 331 20.39 -5.51 -12.57
N GLU A 332 19.41 -4.67 -12.92
CA GLU A 332 19.65 -3.25 -13.19
C GLU A 332 20.20 -2.51 -11.97
N ALA A 333 19.61 -2.72 -10.79
CA ALA A 333 20.08 -2.11 -9.55
C ALA A 333 21.52 -2.51 -9.20
N ILE A 334 21.97 -3.70 -9.62
CA ILE A 334 23.34 -4.18 -9.40
C ILE A 334 24.29 -3.66 -10.47
N TYR A 335 23.97 -3.91 -11.75
CA TYR A 335 24.90 -3.79 -12.88
C TYR A 335 24.71 -2.54 -13.74
N LEU A 336 23.63 -1.76 -13.57
CA LEU A 336 23.33 -0.54 -14.34
C LEU A 336 23.44 -0.77 -15.86
N VAL A 337 22.75 -1.80 -16.36
CA VAL A 337 22.81 -2.25 -17.75
C VAL A 337 21.93 -1.38 -18.65
N LEU A 338 20.83 -0.84 -18.13
CA LEU A 338 19.86 -0.07 -18.90
C LEU A 338 20.43 1.32 -19.20
N PRO A 339 20.47 1.73 -20.48
CA PRO A 339 21.13 2.97 -20.89
C PRO A 339 20.31 4.23 -20.59
N SER A 340 19.05 4.11 -20.16
CA SER A 340 18.13 5.24 -20.07
C SER A 340 17.12 5.11 -18.95
N PHE A 341 16.95 6.20 -18.20
CA PHE A 341 15.86 6.42 -17.23
C PHE A 341 14.48 6.06 -17.80
N TRP A 342 14.22 6.40 -19.07
CA TRP A 342 12.91 6.19 -19.67
C TRP A 342 12.55 4.71 -19.82
N ILE A 343 13.53 3.85 -20.06
CA ILE A 343 13.30 2.41 -20.14
C ILE A 343 12.84 1.89 -18.78
N THR A 344 13.55 2.25 -17.71
CA THR A 344 13.18 1.93 -16.32
C THR A 344 11.82 2.51 -15.97
N PHE A 345 11.54 3.76 -16.36
CA PHE A 345 10.24 4.40 -16.18
C PHE A 345 9.08 3.60 -16.82
N PHE A 346 9.29 3.04 -18.02
CA PHE A 346 8.31 2.15 -18.65
C PHE A 346 8.19 0.79 -17.96
N LEU A 347 9.29 0.22 -17.45
CA LEU A 347 9.25 -1.04 -16.68
C LEU A 347 8.51 -0.88 -15.34
N VAL A 348 8.58 0.30 -14.73
CA VAL A 348 7.80 0.65 -13.53
C VAL A 348 6.32 0.87 -13.85
N LEU A 349 6.00 1.48 -14.99
CA LEU A 349 4.61 1.52 -15.46
C LEU A 349 4.06 0.11 -15.68
N TYR A 350 4.87 -0.75 -16.31
CA TYR A 350 4.54 -2.15 -16.58
C TYR A 350 4.33 -2.97 -15.30
N GLU A 351 5.17 -2.76 -14.29
CA GLU A 351 5.02 -3.32 -12.96
C GLU A 351 3.62 -3.05 -12.39
N GLY A 352 3.20 -1.78 -12.39
CA GLY A 352 1.87 -1.39 -11.90
C GLY A 352 0.73 -2.02 -12.71
N LEU A 353 0.91 -2.18 -14.02
CA LEU A 353 -0.08 -2.83 -14.89
C LEU A 353 -0.28 -4.32 -14.54
N LEU A 354 0.81 -5.03 -14.27
CA LEU A 354 0.77 -6.44 -13.92
C LEU A 354 0.11 -6.65 -12.55
N GLY A 355 0.54 -5.87 -11.56
CA GLY A 355 0.01 -5.86 -10.20
C GLY A 355 -1.50 -5.65 -10.12
N GLY A 356 -1.95 -4.49 -10.59
CA GLY A 356 -3.37 -4.14 -10.59
C GLY A 356 -4.19 -5.09 -11.46
N GLY A 357 -3.62 -5.60 -12.55
CA GLY A 357 -4.23 -6.60 -13.43
C GLY A 357 -4.53 -7.92 -12.72
N VAL A 358 -3.56 -8.49 -12.01
CA VAL A 358 -3.78 -9.72 -11.22
C VAL A 358 -4.83 -9.49 -10.14
N TYR A 359 -4.75 -8.37 -9.41
CA TYR A 359 -5.70 -8.04 -8.34
C TYR A 359 -7.15 -8.08 -8.83
N VAL A 360 -7.50 -7.27 -9.84
CA VAL A 360 -8.91 -7.18 -10.28
C VAL A 360 -9.41 -8.44 -10.96
N ASN A 361 -8.56 -9.11 -11.75
CA ASN A 361 -8.96 -10.35 -12.42
C ASN A 361 -9.14 -11.50 -11.43
N THR A 362 -8.38 -11.52 -10.33
CA THR A 362 -8.53 -12.49 -9.24
C THR A 362 -9.89 -12.35 -8.58
N PHE A 363 -10.22 -11.16 -8.06
CA PHE A 363 -11.51 -10.95 -7.38
C PHE A 363 -12.70 -11.06 -8.31
N TYR A 364 -12.58 -10.57 -9.55
CA TYR A 364 -13.64 -10.78 -10.54
C TYR A 364 -13.86 -12.26 -10.87
N SER A 365 -12.79 -13.06 -10.95
CA SER A 365 -12.92 -14.51 -11.14
C SER A 365 -13.60 -15.18 -9.95
N ILE A 366 -13.32 -14.75 -8.71
CA ILE A 366 -14.04 -15.20 -7.50
C ILE A 366 -15.53 -14.86 -7.61
N THR A 367 -15.92 -13.65 -8.07
CA THR A 367 -17.36 -13.31 -8.26
C THR A 367 -18.07 -14.23 -9.26
N LYS A 368 -17.34 -14.75 -10.25
CA LYS A 368 -17.90 -15.59 -11.32
C LYS A 368 -17.96 -17.07 -10.96
N GLN A 369 -16.92 -17.58 -10.32
CA GLN A 369 -16.72 -19.02 -10.15
C GLN A 369 -17.10 -19.52 -8.75
N VAL A 370 -17.14 -18.66 -7.74
CA VAL A 370 -17.48 -19.05 -6.37
C VAL A 370 -18.99 -18.90 -6.11
N PRO A 371 -19.66 -19.92 -5.51
CA PRO A 371 -21.05 -19.85 -5.11
C PRO A 371 -21.33 -18.66 -4.19
N THR A 372 -22.53 -18.08 -4.27
CA THR A 372 -22.91 -16.89 -3.48
C THR A 372 -22.76 -17.09 -1.98
N ALA A 373 -22.98 -18.30 -1.46
CA ALA A 373 -22.90 -18.60 -0.04
C ALA A 373 -21.48 -18.45 0.55
N HIS A 374 -20.43 -18.67 -0.26
CA HIS A 374 -19.04 -18.60 0.18
C HIS A 374 -18.30 -17.39 -0.39
N ARG A 375 -18.97 -16.56 -1.21
CA ARG A 375 -18.31 -15.49 -1.96
C ARG A 375 -17.76 -14.42 -1.03
N GLU A 376 -18.54 -13.98 -0.04
CA GLU A 376 -18.13 -12.95 0.93
C GLU A 376 -16.85 -13.38 1.66
N PHE A 377 -16.86 -14.57 2.26
CA PHE A 377 -15.68 -15.17 2.88
C PHE A 377 -14.52 -15.30 1.90
N SER A 378 -14.77 -15.78 0.68
CA SER A 378 -13.71 -15.99 -0.32
C SER A 378 -13.04 -14.69 -0.77
N MET A 379 -13.78 -13.58 -0.83
CA MET A 379 -13.21 -12.26 -1.10
C MET A 379 -12.25 -11.85 0.02
N GLY A 380 -12.69 -11.93 1.28
CA GLY A 380 -11.85 -11.59 2.44
C GLY A 380 -10.66 -12.54 2.61
N ALA A 381 -10.85 -13.83 2.41
CA ALA A 381 -9.79 -14.83 2.55
C ALA A 381 -8.75 -14.72 1.42
N ALA A 382 -9.17 -14.46 0.19
CA ALA A 382 -8.23 -14.32 -0.92
C ALA A 382 -7.35 -13.07 -0.80
N SER A 383 -7.87 -11.96 -0.24
CA SER A 383 -7.07 -10.75 0.00
C SER A 383 -5.99 -10.94 1.06
N VAL A 384 -6.02 -11.98 1.88
CA VAL A 384 -4.88 -12.32 2.76
C VAL A 384 -3.59 -12.51 1.96
N ALA A 385 -3.70 -13.04 0.73
CA ALA A 385 -2.54 -13.38 -0.08
C ALA A 385 -1.73 -12.15 -0.52
N ASP A 386 -2.39 -11.01 -0.80
CA ASP A 386 -1.67 -9.76 -1.11
C ASP A 386 -0.83 -9.30 0.08
N SER A 387 -1.39 -9.34 1.28
CA SER A 387 -0.78 -8.79 2.49
C SER A 387 0.33 -9.68 3.00
N PHE A 388 0.18 -10.99 2.81
CA PHE A 388 1.26 -11.95 3.04
C PHE A 388 2.40 -11.73 2.04
N GLY A 389 2.09 -11.41 0.78
CA GLY A 389 3.07 -11.06 -0.24
C GLY A 389 3.85 -9.79 0.11
N ILE A 390 3.15 -8.71 0.48
CA ILE A 390 3.75 -7.43 0.90
C ILE A 390 4.63 -7.62 2.15
N THR A 391 4.16 -8.39 3.13
CA THR A 391 4.93 -8.68 4.35
C THR A 391 6.21 -9.45 4.01
N SER A 392 6.11 -10.48 3.17
CA SER A 392 7.26 -11.26 2.72
C SER A 392 8.28 -10.39 1.98
N ALA A 393 7.80 -9.50 1.10
CA ALA A 393 8.62 -8.53 0.41
C ALA A 393 9.31 -7.55 1.37
N GLY A 394 8.59 -7.02 2.37
CA GLY A 394 9.17 -6.13 3.37
C GLY A 394 10.30 -6.77 4.17
N ILE A 395 10.13 -8.03 4.57
CA ILE A 395 11.18 -8.80 5.23
C ILE A 395 12.36 -9.04 4.26
N ALA A 396 12.08 -9.51 3.04
CA ALA A 396 13.11 -9.80 2.04
C ALA A 396 13.92 -8.56 1.62
N SER A 397 13.27 -7.41 1.49
CA SER A 397 13.89 -6.14 1.13
C SER A 397 14.93 -5.68 2.14
N ILE A 398 14.75 -5.97 3.45
CA ILE A 398 15.79 -5.69 4.47
C ILE A 398 17.08 -6.45 4.13
N PHE A 399 16.96 -7.74 3.81
CA PHE A 399 18.12 -8.57 3.47
C PHE A 399 18.76 -8.13 2.15
N ILE A 400 17.93 -7.84 1.13
CA ILE A 400 18.42 -7.39 -0.18
C ILE A 400 19.14 -6.05 -0.07
N HIS A 401 18.55 -5.08 0.62
CA HIS A 401 19.14 -3.76 0.78
C HIS A 401 20.49 -3.86 1.52
N ASN A 402 20.54 -4.60 2.64
CA ASN A 402 21.78 -4.84 3.38
C ASN A 402 22.83 -5.56 2.52
N PHE A 403 22.43 -6.56 1.73
CA PHE A 403 23.32 -7.28 0.83
C PHE A 403 23.92 -6.37 -0.24
N ILE A 404 23.10 -5.51 -0.87
CA ILE A 404 23.56 -4.58 -1.91
C ILE A 404 24.48 -3.52 -1.29
N CYS A 405 24.08 -2.94 -0.15
CA CYS A 405 24.85 -1.91 0.54
C CYS A 405 26.20 -2.41 1.04
N HIS A 406 26.24 -3.60 1.64
CA HIS A 406 27.50 -4.17 2.13
C HIS A 406 28.46 -4.51 0.97
N ASN A 407 27.97 -5.22 -0.05
CA ASN A 407 28.86 -5.80 -1.07
C ASN A 407 29.17 -4.89 -2.25
N PHE A 408 28.31 -3.91 -2.55
CA PHE A 408 28.45 -3.09 -3.77
C PHE A 408 28.56 -1.58 -3.49
N VAL A 409 28.35 -1.13 -2.24
CA VAL A 409 28.46 0.28 -1.85
C VAL A 409 29.65 0.52 -0.93
N HIS A 410 29.68 -0.16 0.23
CA HIS A 410 30.77 -0.02 1.20
C HIS A 410 31.97 -0.94 0.93
N GLY A 411 31.78 -2.02 0.15
CA GLY A 411 32.87 -2.85 -0.36
C GLY A 411 33.60 -2.20 -1.55
N ASN A 412 34.55 -1.32 -1.26
CA ASN A 412 35.90 -1.22 -1.85
C ASN A 412 36.62 -0.06 -1.19
#